data_AF-A0A929D8S2-F1
#
_entry.id   AF-A0A929D8S2-F1
#
_cell.length_a   1.000
_cell.length_b   1.000
_cell.length_c   1.000
_cell.angle_alpha   90.00
_cell.angle_beta   90.00
_cell.angle_gamma   90.00
#
_symmetry.space_group_name_H-M   'P 1'
#
loop_
_entity.id
_entity.type
_entity.pdbx_description
1 polymer ?
#
loop_
_entity_poly.entity_id
_entity_poly.type
_entity_poly.pdbx_seq_one_letter_code
_entity_poly.pdbx_strand_id
1 'polypeptide(L)'
;MLRRMEIVLEEVTSENRRLRQDLEALRTSVASMATGYTHEVKRGDTLASIAQQYGVTVADIVQANGISNPNIIAVGKVLTIPAR
;
A
#
# COMPACT_ATOMS: atom_id res chain seq x y z
N MET A 1 31.74 -11.33 -38.15
CA MET A 1 31.44 -10.05 -37.46
C MET A 1 29.96 -9.93 -37.09
N LEU A 2 29.02 -10.36 -37.94
CA LEU A 2 27.56 -10.24 -37.71
C LEU A 2 27.02 -11.04 -36.49
N ARG A 3 27.45 -12.29 -36.29
CA ARG A 3 27.02 -13.14 -35.16
C ARG A 3 27.35 -12.57 -33.78
N ARG A 4 28.38 -11.71 -33.68
CA ARG A 4 28.79 -11.05 -32.43
C ARG A 4 27.92 -9.82 -32.13
N MET A 5 27.36 -9.17 -33.16
CA MET A 5 26.43 -8.05 -33.00
C MET A 5 25.01 -8.51 -32.63
N GLU A 6 24.55 -9.65 -33.16
CA GLU A 6 23.26 -10.24 -32.78
C GLU A 6 23.22 -10.67 -31.31
N ILE A 7 24.28 -11.31 -30.80
CA ILE A 7 24.38 -11.71 -29.38
C ILE A 7 24.29 -10.49 -28.45
N VAL A 8 24.98 -9.40 -28.78
CA VAL A 8 24.97 -8.17 -27.98
C VAL A 8 23.60 -7.47 -28.02
N LEU A 9 22.94 -7.43 -29.18
CA LEU A 9 21.59 -6.86 -29.30
C LEU A 9 20.54 -7.66 -28.51
N GLU A 10 20.68 -8.99 -28.48
CA GLU A 10 19.78 -9.88 -27.76
C GLU A 10 19.99 -9.80 -26.24
N GLU A 11 21.24 -9.67 -25.79
CA GLU A 11 21.61 -9.43 -24.39
C GLU A 11 21.06 -8.09 -23.89
N VAL A 12 21.28 -7.00 -24.63
CA VAL A 12 20.75 -5.67 -24.30
C VAL A 12 19.23 -5.65 -24.28
N THR A 13 18.57 -6.39 -25.17
CA THR A 13 17.11 -6.50 -25.20
C THR A 13 16.59 -7.31 -24.00
N SER A 14 17.28 -8.37 -23.61
CA SER A 14 16.94 -9.21 -22.46
C SER A 14 17.15 -8.50 -21.14
N GLU A 15 18.25 -7.74 -21.01
CA GLU A 15 18.53 -6.87 -19.86
C GLU A 15 17.43 -5.79 -19.71
N ASN A 16 17.07 -5.13 -20.82
CA ASN A 16 15.98 -4.16 -20.83
C ASN A 16 14.62 -4.78 -20.47
N ARG A 17 14.39 -6.06 -20.79
CA ARG A 17 13.20 -6.80 -20.35
C ARG A 17 13.22 -7.02 -18.84
N ARG A 18 14.35 -7.47 -18.28
CA ARG A 18 14.52 -7.68 -16.83
C ARG A 18 14.35 -6.38 -16.04
N LEU A 19 15.03 -5.31 -16.42
CA LEU A 19 14.92 -4.00 -15.76
C LEU A 19 13.48 -3.47 -15.75
N ARG A 20 12.71 -3.71 -16.81
CA ARG A 20 11.28 -3.35 -16.85
C ARG A 20 10.44 -4.20 -15.90
N GLN A 21 10.73 -5.49 -15.76
CA GLN A 21 10.05 -6.37 -14.81
C GLN A 21 10.34 -5.97 -13.36
N ASP A 22 11.59 -5.65 -13.04
CA ASP A 22 11.97 -5.20 -11.70
C ASP A 22 11.34 -3.85 -11.35
N LEU A 23 11.30 -2.91 -12.30
CA LEU A 23 10.60 -1.64 -12.13
C LEU A 23 9.11 -1.83 -11.86
N GLU A 24 8.47 -2.79 -12.54
CA GLU A 24 7.05 -3.10 -12.33
C GLU A 24 6.80 -3.78 -10.98
N ALA A 25 7.70 -4.66 -10.54
CA ALA A 25 7.66 -5.27 -9.21
C ALA A 25 7.83 -4.22 -8.11
N LEU A 26 8.78 -3.29 -8.27
CA LEU A 26 8.98 -2.14 -7.38
C LEU A 26 7.74 -1.25 -7.33
N ARG A 27 7.15 -0.92 -8.48
CA ARG A 27 5.91 -0.14 -8.56
C ARG A 27 4.74 -0.81 -7.83
N THR A 28 4.60 -2.12 -7.98
CA THR A 28 3.55 -2.89 -7.31
C THR A 28 3.73 -2.87 -5.79
N SER A 29 4.98 -3.03 -5.30
CA SER A 29 5.31 -2.92 -3.88
C SER A 29 5.10 -1.50 -3.32
N VAL A 30 5.47 -0.46 -4.07
CA VAL A 30 5.23 0.94 -3.65
C VAL A 30 3.73 1.24 -3.62
N ALA A 31 2.95 0.73 -4.59
CA ALA A 31 1.50 0.88 -4.60
C ALA A 31 0.85 0.17 -3.40
N SER A 32 1.32 -1.01 -3.00
CA SER A 32 0.81 -1.71 -1.81
C SER A 32 1.25 -1.07 -0.49
N MET A 33 2.39 -0.36 -0.47
CA MET A 33 2.76 0.52 0.66
C MET A 33 1.88 1.77 0.73
N ALA A 34 1.41 2.27 -0.40
CA ALA A 34 0.53 3.43 -0.49
C ALA A 34 -0.95 3.10 -0.23
N THR A 35 -1.36 1.84 -0.42
CA THR A 35 -2.69 1.39 0.01
C THR A 35 -2.71 1.37 1.54
N GLY A 36 -3.49 2.27 2.13
CA GLY A 36 -3.62 2.39 3.58
C GLY A 36 -3.86 1.06 4.30
N TYR A 37 -3.45 0.98 5.55
CA TYR A 37 -3.63 -0.22 6.37
C TYR A 37 -5.12 -0.50 6.60
N THR A 38 -5.49 -1.77 6.75
CA THR A 38 -6.82 -2.12 7.22
C THR A 38 -6.74 -2.61 8.66
N HIS A 39 -7.65 -2.15 9.51
CA HIS A 39 -7.76 -2.57 10.89
C HIS A 39 -9.16 -3.09 11.20
N GLU A 40 -9.27 -4.34 11.63
CA GLU A 40 -10.52 -4.88 12.15
C GLU A 40 -10.68 -4.46 13.62
N VAL A 41 -11.73 -3.70 13.92
CA VAL A 41 -12.03 -3.20 15.27
C VAL A 41 -12.27 -4.37 16.21
N LYS A 42 -11.48 -4.45 17.29
CA LYS A 42 -11.61 -5.46 18.34
C LYS A 42 -12.31 -4.87 19.56
N ARG A 43 -12.74 -5.74 20.48
CA ARG A 43 -13.30 -5.31 21.76
C ARG A 43 -12.26 -4.47 22.53
N GLY A 44 -12.66 -3.27 22.92
CA GLY A 44 -11.80 -2.32 23.63
C GLY A 44 -11.11 -1.29 22.73
N ASP A 45 -11.19 -1.44 21.41
CA ASP A 45 -10.65 -0.43 20.50
C ASP A 45 -11.52 0.83 20.49
N THR A 46 -10.83 1.97 20.37
CA THR A 46 -11.42 3.27 20.12
C THR A 46 -10.75 3.87 18.90
N LEU A 47 -11.40 4.81 18.21
CA LEU A 47 -10.73 5.52 17.11
C LEU A 47 -9.44 6.21 17.57
N ALA A 48 -9.38 6.67 18.83
CA ALA A 48 -8.19 7.29 19.39
C ALA A 48 -7.03 6.30 19.56
N SER A 49 -7.29 5.10 20.11
CA SER A 49 -6.26 4.07 20.27
C SER A 49 -5.76 3.54 18.93
N ILE A 50 -6.66 3.37 17.96
CA ILE A 50 -6.30 2.98 16.59
C ILE A 50 -5.46 4.10 15.94
N ALA A 51 -5.92 5.36 16.01
CA ALA A 51 -5.18 6.50 15.46
C ALA A 51 -3.75 6.59 16.02
N GLN A 52 -3.60 6.42 17.34
CA GLN A 52 -2.30 6.39 17.99
C GLN A 52 -1.44 5.22 17.51
N GLN A 53 -2.01 4.02 17.40
CA GLN A 53 -1.30 2.83 16.94
C GLN A 53 -0.69 3.00 15.55
N TYR A 54 -1.42 3.64 14.64
CA TYR A 54 -1.00 3.81 13.24
C TYR A 54 -0.36 5.17 12.95
N GLY A 55 -0.24 6.06 13.95
CA GLY A 55 0.38 7.38 13.76
C GLY A 55 -0.44 8.34 12.89
N VAL A 56 -1.75 8.16 12.83
CA VAL A 56 -2.70 9.01 12.08
C VAL A 56 -3.59 9.80 13.04
N THR A 57 -4.44 10.69 12.53
CA THR A 57 -5.45 11.36 13.36
C THR A 57 -6.80 10.64 13.30
N VAL A 58 -7.63 10.83 14.33
CA VAL A 58 -9.02 10.35 14.32
C VAL A 58 -9.79 10.93 13.14
N ALA A 59 -9.52 12.19 12.77
CA ALA A 59 -10.16 12.85 11.64
C ALA A 59 -9.84 12.16 10.31
N ASP A 60 -8.58 11.73 10.12
CA ASP A 60 -8.16 11.00 8.92
C ASP A 60 -8.91 9.67 8.80
N ILE A 61 -9.04 8.92 9.91
CA ILE A 61 -9.79 7.65 9.92
C ILE A 61 -11.28 7.90 9.65
N VAL A 62 -11.86 8.92 10.27
CA VAL A 62 -13.28 9.29 10.09
C VAL A 62 -13.56 9.64 8.63
N GLN A 63 -12.72 10.47 8.02
CA GLN A 63 -12.84 10.86 6.63
C GLN A 63 -12.68 9.67 5.68
N ALA A 64 -11.66 8.83 5.90
CA ALA A 64 -11.39 7.65 5.08
C ALA A 64 -12.53 6.61 5.10
N ASN A 65 -13.29 6.55 6.20
CA ASN A 65 -14.34 5.53 6.40
C ASN A 65 -15.77 6.08 6.41
N GLY A 66 -15.97 7.39 6.19
CA GLY A 66 -17.28 8.03 6.21
C GLY A 66 -18.02 7.89 7.55
N ILE A 67 -17.31 7.93 8.68
CA ILE A 67 -17.90 7.70 10.00
C ILE A 67 -18.65 8.94 10.48
N SER A 68 -19.97 8.85 10.67
CA SER A 68 -20.76 10.00 11.13
C SER A 68 -20.59 10.31 12.62
N ASN A 69 -20.40 9.28 13.46
CA ASN A 69 -20.18 9.45 14.90
C ASN A 69 -18.86 8.77 15.33
N PRO A 70 -17.78 9.54 15.57
CA PRO A 70 -16.47 9.01 15.94
C PRO A 70 -16.45 8.23 17.27
N ASN A 71 -17.44 8.43 18.14
CA ASN A 71 -17.51 7.76 19.43
C ASN A 71 -18.17 6.36 19.36
N ILE A 72 -18.72 5.99 18.20
CA ILE A 72 -19.42 4.71 18.01
C ILE A 72 -18.79 3.96 16.85
N ILE A 73 -18.01 2.93 17.18
CA ILE A 73 -17.48 1.97 16.21
C ILE A 73 -17.86 0.55 16.62
N ALA A 74 -18.23 -0.27 15.64
CA ALA A 74 -18.66 -1.65 15.87
C ALA A 74 -17.46 -2.60 15.84
N VAL A 75 -17.40 -3.52 16.80
CA VAL A 75 -16.44 -4.63 16.79
C VAL A 75 -16.68 -5.51 15.55
N GLY A 76 -15.60 -5.95 14.90
CA GLY A 76 -15.62 -6.67 13.63
C GLY A 76 -15.73 -5.77 12.39
N LYS A 77 -15.89 -4.45 12.56
CA LYS A 77 -15.84 -3.51 11.43
C LYS A 77 -14.40 -3.37 10.96
N VAL A 78 -14.19 -3.48 9.65
CA VAL A 78 -12.89 -3.17 9.03
C VAL A 78 -12.84 -1.67 8.73
N LEU A 79 -11.79 -1.02 9.21
CA LEU A 79 -11.50 0.40 8.99
C LEU A 79 -10.29 0.54 8.05
N THR A 80 -10.41 1.42 7.07
CA THR A 80 -9.30 1.91 6.25
C THR A 80 -8.53 2.96 7.03
N ILE A 81 -7.24 2.74 7.23
CA ILE A 81 -6.34 3.62 7.91
C ILE A 81 -5.43 4.26 6.86
N PRO A 82 -5.55 5.56 6.58
CA PRO A 82 -4.74 6.20 5.54
C PRO A 82 -3.25 6.12 5.92
N ALA A 83 -2.40 5.65 5.00
CA ALA A 83 -0.96 5.74 5.16
C ALA A 83 -0.52 7.21 4.99
N ARG A 84 0.54 7.61 5.70
CA ARG A 84 1.19 8.92 5.49
C ARG A 84 2.24 8.86 4.40
#